data_AF-A0A078M6M2-F1
#
_entry.id   AF-A0A078M6M2-F1
#
_cell.length_a   1.000
_cell.length_b   1.000
_cell.length_c   1.000
_cell.angle_alpha   90.00
_cell.angle_beta   90.00
_cell.angle_gamma   90.00
#
_symmetry.space_group_name_H-M   'P 1'
#
loop_
_entity.id
_entity.type
_entity.pdbx_description
1 polymer ?
#
loop_
_entity_poly.entity_id
_entity_poly.type
_entity_poly.pdbx_seq_one_letter_code
_entity_poly.pdbx_strand_id
1 'polypeptide(L)'
;MEHQHFMQLAINEAHKAARLGEVPIGAVIVYRGNVIASAHNLCETSQRATTHAELLAIEQACEVLGDWRLEDVTLYVTLEPCPMCAGAILQARIPRVVYGARDAKAGCVNSLYQLLNDERFNHQCEVTEGVLAKECARILRDFFAALRKRNKRRKLMQSIIQAPMAGVSTPAFVIAAQQAGILGSFGAGYLTAEQTKDAINEIKKVTSNFAVNVFVPEATAFTTAQMEEAYTAIRPFEQQLGLEAQPLPAVQQHFHSQLEVILEAQISHVSFTFGIPPAKWIERFKAQGTIMIGTATTVEEAIANERAGMDMIVVQGIEAGGHRGTFLTGEQLPLKQLLKQVQRAVTTPLIAAGGIATKAHIAYYLAKGATAVQLGTALLAANESGASDIHKESLLASKEGDTVLTRAFSGKTARGLANTFTTQMTTAPIAPYPAQHFLTARMRSASAKQHNPNFVSMWSGTNGHLAKADSLQAIIDSL
;
A
#
# COMPACT_ATOMS: atom_id res chain seq x y z
N MET A 1 -26.00 -40.89 19.17
CA MET A 1 -24.77 -41.14 18.39
C MET A 1 -24.95 -40.80 16.90
N GLU A 2 -26.14 -41.02 16.33
CA GLU A 2 -26.42 -40.77 14.90
C GLU A 2 -26.34 -39.29 14.46
N HIS A 3 -26.92 -38.34 15.22
CA HIS A 3 -26.87 -36.91 14.84
C HIS A 3 -25.45 -36.32 14.79
N GLN A 4 -24.57 -36.74 15.70
CA GLN A 4 -23.18 -36.28 15.70
C GLN A 4 -22.43 -36.73 14.45
N HIS A 5 -22.68 -37.96 13.98
CA HIS A 5 -22.08 -38.48 12.76
C HIS A 5 -22.47 -37.64 11.54
N PHE A 6 -23.76 -37.38 11.33
CA PHE A 6 -24.22 -36.57 10.19
C PHE A 6 -23.83 -35.09 10.31
N MET A 7 -23.83 -34.54 11.53
CA MET A 7 -23.31 -33.19 11.74
C MET A 7 -21.81 -33.08 11.42
N GLN A 8 -21.02 -34.13 11.68
CA GLN A 8 -19.62 -34.15 11.26
C GLN A 8 -19.46 -34.11 9.74
N LEU A 9 -20.36 -34.76 9.00
CA LEU A 9 -20.38 -34.67 7.53
C LEU A 9 -20.74 -33.26 7.05
N ALA A 10 -21.71 -32.61 7.68
CA ALA A 10 -22.01 -31.20 7.42
C ALA A 10 -20.81 -30.28 7.76
N ILE A 11 -20.05 -30.58 8.81
CA ILE A 11 -18.80 -29.88 9.16
C ILE A 11 -17.73 -30.08 8.07
N ASN A 12 -17.62 -31.27 7.49
CA ASN A 12 -16.70 -31.51 6.37
C ASN A 12 -17.05 -30.64 5.14
N GLU A 13 -18.34 -30.45 4.86
CA GLU A 13 -18.82 -29.51 3.85
C GLU A 13 -18.49 -28.05 4.23
N ALA A 14 -18.68 -27.64 5.48
CA ALA A 14 -18.29 -26.30 5.96
C ALA A 14 -16.79 -26.04 5.76
N HIS A 15 -15.94 -27.05 5.95
CA HIS A 15 -14.50 -26.97 5.65
C HIS A 15 -14.19 -26.84 4.15
N LYS A 16 -15.01 -27.42 3.25
CA LYS A 16 -14.88 -27.21 1.80
C LYS A 16 -15.18 -25.75 1.44
N ALA A 17 -16.29 -25.18 1.95
CA ALA A 17 -16.60 -23.75 1.80
C ALA A 17 -15.44 -22.86 2.29
N ALA A 18 -14.91 -23.13 3.49
CA ALA A 18 -13.80 -22.34 4.05
C ALA A 18 -12.57 -22.29 3.12
N ARG A 19 -12.22 -23.42 2.48
CA ARG A 19 -11.08 -23.50 1.53
C ARG A 19 -11.30 -22.69 0.26
N LEU A 20 -12.56 -22.53 -0.15
CA LEU A 20 -12.94 -21.67 -1.28
C LEU A 20 -13.03 -20.18 -0.91
N GLY A 21 -12.94 -19.85 0.38
CA GLY A 21 -13.12 -18.47 0.86
C GLY A 21 -14.57 -18.08 1.11
N GLU A 22 -15.48 -19.06 1.13
CA GLU A 22 -16.90 -18.90 1.42
C GLU A 22 -17.15 -18.89 2.94
N VAL A 23 -18.29 -18.30 3.36
CA VAL A 23 -18.75 -18.46 4.75
C VAL A 23 -18.90 -19.96 5.05
N PRO A 24 -18.24 -20.51 6.09
CA PRO A 24 -18.09 -21.95 6.26
C PRO A 24 -19.35 -22.58 6.87
N ILE A 25 -20.37 -22.72 6.03
CA ILE A 25 -21.63 -23.41 6.34
C ILE A 25 -21.72 -24.60 5.41
N GLY A 26 -21.94 -25.76 6.00
CA GLY A 26 -22.23 -27.01 5.30
C GLY A 26 -23.54 -27.61 5.77
N ALA A 27 -24.16 -28.37 4.88
CA ALA A 27 -25.42 -29.07 5.09
C ALA A 27 -25.41 -30.45 4.42
N VAL A 28 -26.09 -31.41 5.04
CA VAL A 28 -26.35 -32.74 4.46
C VAL A 28 -27.80 -33.14 4.67
N ILE A 29 -28.39 -33.84 3.70
CA ILE A 29 -29.75 -34.40 3.82
C ILE A 29 -29.66 -35.92 3.88
N VAL A 30 -30.34 -36.50 4.87
CA VAL A 30 -30.34 -37.93 5.16
C VAL A 30 -31.73 -38.51 4.90
N TYR A 31 -31.81 -39.57 4.11
CA TYR A 31 -33.02 -40.34 3.83
C TYR A 31 -32.80 -41.81 4.23
N ARG A 32 -33.63 -42.33 5.14
CA ARG A 32 -33.52 -43.71 5.66
C ARG A 32 -32.10 -44.10 6.12
N GLY A 33 -31.44 -43.18 6.83
CA GLY A 33 -30.07 -43.38 7.36
C GLY A 33 -28.95 -43.16 6.34
N ASN A 34 -29.25 -42.87 5.08
CA ASN A 34 -28.25 -42.63 4.03
C ASN A 34 -28.19 -41.15 3.66
N VAL A 35 -26.99 -40.60 3.51
CA VAL A 35 -26.80 -39.23 2.99
C VAL A 35 -27.09 -39.22 1.50
N ILE A 36 -28.10 -38.45 1.09
CA ILE A 36 -28.51 -38.32 -0.32
C ILE A 36 -28.09 -36.99 -0.94
N ALA A 37 -27.76 -35.99 -0.11
CA ALA A 37 -27.23 -34.70 -0.58
C ALA A 37 -26.19 -34.15 0.40
N SER A 38 -25.22 -33.42 -0.12
CA SER A 38 -24.17 -32.76 0.66
C SER A 38 -23.72 -31.50 -0.06
N ALA A 39 -23.86 -30.36 0.61
CA ALA A 39 -23.56 -29.07 0.02
C ALA A 39 -22.96 -28.10 1.04
N HIS A 40 -22.36 -27.04 0.52
CA HIS A 40 -21.79 -25.94 1.29
C HIS A 40 -22.08 -24.61 0.58
N ASN A 41 -21.94 -23.50 1.29
CA ASN A 41 -22.16 -22.17 0.71
C ASN A 41 -21.26 -21.92 -0.50
N LEU A 42 -21.81 -21.26 -1.52
CA LEU A 42 -21.14 -20.87 -2.76
C LEU A 42 -21.46 -19.43 -3.19
N CYS A 43 -21.90 -18.57 -2.26
CA CYS A 43 -22.36 -17.22 -2.56
C CYS A 43 -21.29 -16.35 -3.23
N GLU A 44 -20.06 -16.39 -2.72
CA GLU A 44 -18.95 -15.57 -3.23
C GLU A 44 -18.45 -16.08 -4.59
N THR A 45 -18.43 -17.39 -4.81
CA THR A 45 -17.92 -18.01 -6.03
C THR A 45 -18.95 -17.92 -7.16
N SER A 46 -20.22 -18.16 -6.83
CA SER A 46 -21.31 -18.13 -7.82
C SER A 46 -21.85 -16.72 -8.10
N GLN A 47 -21.56 -15.76 -7.22
CA GLN A 47 -22.17 -14.42 -7.23
C GLN A 47 -23.71 -14.45 -7.17
N ARG A 48 -24.28 -15.49 -6.54
CA ARG A 48 -25.73 -15.67 -6.37
C ARG A 48 -26.08 -15.72 -4.89
N ALA A 49 -26.92 -14.79 -4.45
CA ALA A 49 -27.35 -14.66 -3.06
C ALA A 49 -28.08 -15.90 -2.50
N THR A 50 -28.61 -16.77 -3.37
CA THR A 50 -29.40 -17.96 -2.98
C THR A 50 -28.58 -19.24 -2.86
N THR A 51 -27.27 -19.22 -3.10
CA THR A 51 -26.44 -20.46 -3.09
C THR A 51 -25.96 -20.82 -1.68
N HIS A 52 -26.92 -20.95 -0.77
CA HIS A 52 -26.70 -21.40 0.60
C HIS A 52 -26.64 -22.93 0.67
N ALA A 53 -25.89 -23.45 1.64
CA ALA A 53 -25.69 -24.89 1.82
C ALA A 53 -27.03 -25.66 1.90
N GLU A 54 -28.01 -25.14 2.64
CA GLU A 54 -29.31 -25.79 2.81
C GLU A 54 -30.10 -25.82 1.50
N LEU A 55 -30.10 -24.73 0.74
CA LEU A 55 -30.82 -24.65 -0.54
C LEU A 55 -30.23 -25.61 -1.58
N LEU A 56 -28.90 -25.60 -1.70
CA LEU A 56 -28.19 -26.51 -2.61
C LEU A 56 -28.39 -27.97 -2.21
N ALA A 57 -28.41 -28.28 -0.89
CA ALA A 57 -28.68 -29.63 -0.42
C ALA A 57 -30.13 -30.06 -0.71
N ILE A 58 -31.11 -29.15 -0.55
CA ILE A 58 -32.51 -29.39 -0.91
C ILE A 58 -32.64 -29.68 -2.40
N GLU A 59 -32.04 -28.86 -3.27
CA GLU A 59 -32.07 -29.07 -4.72
C GLU A 59 -31.50 -30.44 -5.11
N GLN A 60 -30.32 -30.80 -4.59
CA GLN A 60 -29.71 -32.12 -4.81
C GLN A 60 -30.61 -33.26 -4.31
N ALA A 61 -31.25 -33.12 -3.14
CA ALA A 61 -32.12 -34.16 -2.60
C ALA A 61 -33.39 -34.34 -3.45
N CYS A 62 -33.97 -33.25 -3.95
CA CYS A 62 -35.11 -33.29 -4.85
C CYS A 62 -34.76 -34.02 -6.17
N GLU A 63 -33.57 -33.77 -6.71
CA GLU A 63 -33.07 -34.48 -7.89
C GLU A 63 -32.91 -35.99 -7.65
N VAL A 64 -32.34 -36.37 -6.50
CA VAL A 64 -32.12 -37.78 -6.14
C VAL A 64 -33.43 -38.54 -5.92
N LEU A 65 -34.43 -37.91 -5.31
CA LEU A 65 -35.72 -38.54 -5.03
C LEU A 65 -36.73 -38.39 -6.18
N GLY A 66 -36.49 -37.49 -7.12
CA GLY A 66 -37.43 -37.17 -8.20
C GLY A 66 -38.73 -36.50 -7.71
N ASP A 67 -38.71 -35.91 -6.51
CA ASP A 67 -39.84 -35.21 -5.90
C ASP A 67 -39.34 -33.95 -5.20
N TRP A 68 -40.10 -32.86 -5.29
CA TRP A 68 -39.82 -31.62 -4.57
C TRP A 68 -40.25 -31.69 -3.10
N ARG A 69 -41.08 -32.69 -2.72
CA ARG A 69 -41.49 -32.96 -1.35
C ARG A 69 -40.54 -33.94 -0.69
N LEU A 70 -39.88 -33.52 0.36
CA LEU A 70 -38.87 -34.27 1.09
C LEU A 70 -39.42 -34.77 2.45
N GLU A 71 -40.55 -35.48 2.43
CA GLU A 71 -41.37 -35.81 3.62
C GLU A 71 -40.73 -36.83 4.58
N ASP A 72 -39.64 -37.50 4.17
CA ASP A 72 -39.00 -38.61 4.92
C ASP A 72 -37.50 -38.35 5.20
N VAL A 73 -37.06 -37.09 5.10
CA VAL A 73 -35.64 -36.73 5.26
C VAL A 73 -35.32 -36.04 6.57
N THR A 74 -34.05 -35.94 6.90
CA THR A 74 -33.53 -35.05 7.95
C THR A 74 -32.44 -34.17 7.38
N LEU A 75 -32.59 -32.85 7.53
CA LEU A 75 -31.57 -31.88 7.17
C LEU A 75 -30.65 -31.63 8.37
N TYR A 76 -29.35 -31.80 8.17
CA TYR A 76 -28.32 -31.42 9.13
C TYR A 76 -27.59 -30.20 8.59
N VAL A 77 -27.46 -29.14 9.39
CA VAL A 77 -26.77 -27.92 8.99
C VAL A 77 -25.90 -27.37 10.12
N THR A 78 -24.70 -26.92 9.78
CA THR A 78 -23.73 -26.44 10.78
C THR A 78 -24.16 -25.14 11.48
N LEU A 79 -24.96 -24.29 10.84
CA LEU A 79 -25.47 -23.03 11.38
C LEU A 79 -27.00 -23.01 11.31
N GLU A 80 -27.63 -22.34 12.26
CA GLU A 80 -29.08 -22.14 12.28
C GLU A 80 -29.59 -21.52 10.96
N PRO A 81 -30.60 -22.12 10.30
CA PRO A 81 -31.17 -21.63 9.06
C PRO A 81 -31.65 -20.17 9.12
N CYS A 82 -31.31 -19.40 8.09
CA CYS A 82 -31.79 -18.02 7.89
C CYS A 82 -33.26 -17.98 7.39
N PRO A 83 -33.91 -16.80 7.21
CA PRO A 83 -35.31 -16.74 6.79
C PRO A 83 -35.56 -17.45 5.45
N MET A 84 -34.62 -17.30 4.51
CA MET A 84 -34.70 -17.92 3.18
C MET A 84 -34.61 -19.45 3.28
N CYS A 85 -33.61 -19.97 3.99
CA CYS A 85 -33.42 -21.42 4.14
C CYS A 85 -34.55 -22.04 4.96
N ALA A 86 -35.00 -21.40 6.05
CA ALA A 86 -36.16 -21.85 6.83
C ALA A 86 -37.44 -21.89 5.98
N GLY A 87 -37.68 -20.87 5.16
CA GLY A 87 -38.79 -20.86 4.20
C GLY A 87 -38.70 -22.02 3.20
N ALA A 88 -37.52 -22.27 2.64
CA ALA A 88 -37.33 -23.38 1.70
C ALA A 88 -37.51 -24.76 2.35
N ILE A 89 -37.06 -24.94 3.59
CA ILE A 89 -37.29 -26.16 4.38
C ILE A 89 -38.80 -26.43 4.52
N LEU A 90 -39.59 -25.41 4.86
CA LEU A 90 -41.04 -25.50 4.96
C LEU A 90 -41.69 -25.86 3.61
N GLN A 91 -41.26 -25.19 2.53
CA GLN A 91 -41.81 -25.44 1.19
C GLN A 91 -41.42 -26.83 0.66
N ALA A 92 -40.22 -27.31 0.97
CA ALA A 92 -39.77 -28.66 0.63
C ALA A 92 -40.35 -29.74 1.56
N ARG A 93 -41.15 -29.37 2.57
CA ARG A 93 -41.79 -30.28 3.53
C ARG A 93 -40.81 -31.18 4.29
N ILE A 94 -39.61 -30.68 4.57
CA ILE A 94 -38.64 -31.44 5.37
C ILE A 94 -39.19 -31.58 6.79
N PRO A 95 -39.39 -32.81 7.31
CA PRO A 95 -40.04 -33.01 8.60
C PRO A 95 -39.10 -32.73 9.78
N ARG A 96 -37.79 -32.84 9.60
CA ARG A 96 -36.80 -32.79 10.68
C ARG A 96 -35.57 -31.96 10.30
N VAL A 97 -35.22 -31.02 11.17
CA VAL A 97 -34.03 -30.17 11.02
C VAL A 97 -33.17 -30.29 12.26
N VAL A 98 -31.89 -30.58 12.04
CA VAL A 98 -30.87 -30.64 13.09
C VAL A 98 -29.81 -29.60 12.78
N TYR A 99 -29.57 -28.64 13.69
CA TYR A 99 -28.54 -27.63 13.48
C TYR A 99 -27.53 -27.53 14.60
N GLY A 100 -26.33 -27.11 14.24
CA GLY A 100 -25.19 -27.02 15.15
C GLY A 100 -25.20 -25.76 16.00
N ALA A 101 -24.66 -24.67 15.46
CA ALA A 101 -24.58 -23.39 16.16
C ALA A 101 -25.84 -22.53 15.90
N ARG A 102 -26.28 -21.78 16.92
CA ARG A 102 -27.28 -20.71 16.75
C ARG A 102 -26.70 -19.52 15.97
N ASP A 103 -27.56 -18.81 15.25
CA ASP A 103 -27.25 -17.55 14.58
C ASP A 103 -28.09 -16.40 15.17
N ALA A 104 -27.50 -15.67 16.12
CA ALA A 104 -28.17 -14.55 16.77
C ALA A 104 -28.49 -13.36 15.83
N LYS A 105 -27.99 -13.34 14.59
CA LYS A 105 -28.16 -12.23 13.64
C LYS A 105 -29.10 -12.54 12.48
N ALA A 106 -29.21 -13.81 12.08
CA ALA A 106 -30.04 -14.21 10.96
C ALA A 106 -30.86 -15.48 11.21
N GLY A 107 -30.60 -16.21 12.30
CA GLY A 107 -31.24 -17.48 12.62
C GLY A 107 -32.74 -17.31 12.83
N CYS A 108 -33.54 -18.08 12.08
CA CYS A 108 -34.98 -17.94 12.04
C CYS A 108 -35.73 -19.17 12.60
N VAL A 109 -35.01 -20.07 13.26
CA VAL A 109 -35.58 -21.28 13.83
C VAL A 109 -35.83 -21.10 15.33
N ASN A 110 -34.87 -20.57 16.08
CA ASN A 110 -35.02 -20.28 17.50
C ASN A 110 -34.33 -18.98 17.96
N SER A 111 -33.55 -18.30 17.12
CA SER A 111 -32.86 -17.06 17.49
C SER A 111 -33.73 -15.81 17.33
N LEU A 112 -34.10 -15.44 16.10
CA LEU A 112 -34.90 -14.23 15.82
C LEU A 112 -36.40 -14.53 15.67
N TYR A 113 -36.71 -15.70 15.10
CA TYR A 113 -38.06 -16.16 14.81
C TYR A 113 -38.16 -17.66 15.10
N GLN A 114 -39.37 -18.20 15.03
CA GLN A 114 -39.67 -19.63 15.16
C GLN A 114 -40.37 -20.16 13.90
N LEU A 115 -39.84 -19.85 12.72
CA LEU A 115 -40.51 -20.10 11.44
C LEU A 115 -40.87 -21.58 11.25
N LEU A 116 -39.98 -22.50 11.63
CA LEU A 116 -40.18 -23.94 11.41
C LEU A 116 -41.24 -24.57 12.33
N ASN A 117 -41.63 -23.87 13.40
CA ASN A 117 -42.59 -24.36 14.40
C ASN A 117 -43.84 -23.48 14.50
N ASP A 118 -44.01 -22.52 13.60
CA ASP A 118 -45.16 -21.61 13.61
C ASP A 118 -46.42 -22.33 13.12
N GLU A 119 -47.41 -22.44 14.02
CA GLU A 119 -48.66 -23.16 13.79
C GLU A 119 -49.53 -22.55 12.67
N ARG A 120 -49.21 -21.34 12.21
CA ARG A 120 -49.92 -20.67 11.10
C ARG A 120 -49.53 -21.23 9.73
N PHE A 121 -48.42 -21.96 9.62
CA PHE A 121 -48.04 -22.61 8.36
C PHE A 121 -48.70 -24.00 8.23
N ASN A 122 -48.85 -24.49 6.99
CA ASN A 122 -49.44 -25.80 6.73
C ASN A 122 -48.52 -26.98 7.11
N HIS A 123 -47.22 -26.71 7.26
CA HIS A 123 -46.18 -27.69 7.56
C HIS A 123 -45.29 -27.14 8.68
N GLN A 124 -44.83 -28.03 9.56
CA GLN A 124 -43.90 -27.73 10.64
C GLN A 124 -42.78 -28.76 10.65
N CYS A 125 -41.64 -28.40 11.23
CA CYS A 125 -40.49 -29.26 11.37
C CYS A 125 -40.21 -29.57 12.84
N GLU A 126 -39.86 -30.81 13.14
CA GLU A 126 -39.19 -31.12 14.40
C GLU A 126 -37.77 -30.55 14.35
N VAL A 127 -37.38 -29.80 15.39
CA VAL A 127 -36.09 -29.11 15.45
C VAL A 127 -35.25 -29.67 16.58
N THR A 128 -34.04 -30.13 16.25
CA THR A 128 -33.01 -30.44 17.24
C THR A 128 -31.86 -29.44 17.10
N GLU A 129 -31.59 -28.70 18.16
CA GLU A 129 -30.50 -27.72 18.18
C GLU A 129 -29.27 -28.21 18.93
N GLY A 130 -28.14 -27.56 18.71
CA GLY A 130 -26.98 -27.67 19.59
C GLY A 130 -26.03 -28.83 19.28
N VAL A 131 -26.28 -29.61 18.23
CA VAL A 131 -25.46 -30.78 17.90
C VAL A 131 -24.07 -30.33 17.42
N LEU A 132 -23.02 -30.65 18.17
CA LEU A 132 -21.66 -30.17 17.91
C LEU A 132 -21.55 -28.62 17.85
N ALA A 133 -22.45 -27.89 18.52
CA ALA A 133 -22.55 -26.42 18.44
C ALA A 133 -21.22 -25.68 18.66
N LYS A 134 -20.41 -26.15 19.63
CA LYS A 134 -19.11 -25.54 19.93
C LYS A 134 -18.15 -25.62 18.74
N GLU A 135 -18.18 -26.73 18.01
CA GLU A 135 -17.32 -26.94 16.84
C GLU A 135 -17.81 -26.13 15.65
N CYS A 136 -19.10 -26.18 15.33
CA CYS A 136 -19.70 -25.36 14.28
C CYS A 136 -19.46 -23.87 14.50
N ALA A 137 -19.66 -23.38 15.73
CA ALA A 137 -19.40 -21.98 16.08
C ALA A 137 -17.91 -21.61 16.03
N ARG A 138 -17.00 -22.55 16.32
CA ARG A 138 -15.55 -22.33 16.23
C ARG A 138 -15.12 -22.11 14.79
N ILE A 139 -15.58 -22.93 13.84
CA ILE A 139 -15.24 -22.80 12.42
C ILE A 139 -15.60 -21.40 11.88
N LEU A 140 -16.82 -20.94 12.17
CA LEU A 140 -17.27 -19.58 11.78
C LEU A 140 -16.43 -18.48 12.43
N ARG A 141 -16.18 -18.58 13.74
CA ARG A 141 -15.37 -17.58 14.47
C ARG A 141 -13.95 -17.49 13.92
N ASP A 142 -13.31 -18.63 13.69
CA ASP A 142 -11.93 -18.70 13.20
C ASP A 142 -11.84 -18.14 11.77
N PHE A 143 -12.80 -18.48 10.89
CA PHE A 143 -12.89 -17.93 9.54
C PHE A 143 -13.03 -16.41 9.55
N PHE A 144 -14.00 -15.85 10.28
CA PHE A 144 -14.19 -14.40 10.33
C PHE A 144 -13.04 -13.69 11.05
N ALA A 145 -12.38 -14.31 12.03
CA ALA A 145 -11.17 -13.76 12.65
C ALA A 145 -10.02 -13.68 11.65
N ALA A 146 -9.79 -14.73 10.86
CA ALA A 146 -8.81 -14.75 9.78
C ALA A 146 -9.17 -13.71 8.69
N LEU A 147 -10.43 -13.63 8.28
CA LEU A 147 -10.93 -12.66 7.29
C LEU A 147 -10.70 -11.22 7.76
N ARG A 148 -11.03 -10.90 9.03
CA ARG A 148 -10.75 -9.58 9.62
C ARG A 148 -9.26 -9.27 9.63
N LYS A 149 -8.41 -10.22 10.01
CA LYS A 149 -6.94 -10.04 9.99
C LYS A 149 -6.45 -9.78 8.56
N ARG A 150 -6.91 -10.53 7.57
CA ARG A 150 -6.58 -10.36 6.15
C ARG A 150 -7.03 -8.99 5.63
N ASN A 151 -8.26 -8.59 5.91
CA ASN A 151 -8.79 -7.28 5.49
C ASN A 151 -8.03 -6.13 6.15
N LYS A 152 -7.70 -6.25 7.44
CA LYS A 152 -6.87 -5.26 8.15
C LYS A 152 -5.48 -5.15 7.54
N ARG A 153 -4.83 -6.29 7.22
CA ARG A 153 -3.53 -6.31 6.53
C ARG A 153 -3.63 -5.67 5.15
N ARG A 154 -4.63 -6.03 4.34
CA ARG A 154 -4.84 -5.43 3.00
C ARG A 154 -5.00 -3.92 3.08
N LYS A 155 -5.86 -3.42 3.99
CA LYS A 155 -6.05 -1.98 4.19
C LYS A 155 -4.75 -1.29 4.63
N LEU A 156 -3.97 -1.93 5.51
CA LEU A 156 -2.67 -1.41 5.94
C LEU A 156 -1.68 -1.33 4.78
N MET A 157 -1.56 -2.38 3.96
CA MET A 157 -0.66 -2.40 2.81
C MET A 157 -1.04 -1.34 1.76
N GLN A 158 -2.35 -1.15 1.52
CA GLN A 158 -2.87 -0.07 0.69
C GLN A 158 -2.61 1.34 1.25
N SER A 159 -2.19 1.46 2.51
CA SER A 159 -1.82 2.71 3.18
C SER A 159 -0.30 2.91 3.26
N ILE A 160 0.51 2.10 2.58
CA ILE A 160 1.97 2.27 2.50
C ILE A 160 2.35 2.62 1.07
N ILE A 161 3.21 3.62 0.93
CA ILE A 161 3.74 4.11 -0.34
C ILE A 161 5.26 3.99 -0.29
N GLN A 162 5.86 3.30 -1.25
CA GLN A 162 7.31 3.36 -1.46
C GLN A 162 7.64 4.75 -2.01
N ALA A 163 8.48 5.52 -1.32
CA ALA A 163 8.79 6.89 -1.69
C ALA A 163 9.56 6.95 -3.01
N PRO A 164 9.19 7.86 -3.94
CA PRO A 164 9.96 8.05 -5.16
C PRO A 164 11.32 8.67 -4.83
N MET A 165 12.40 7.96 -5.12
CA MET A 165 13.77 8.36 -4.83
C MET A 165 14.54 8.50 -6.14
N ALA A 166 14.65 9.72 -6.68
CA ALA A 166 15.32 9.97 -7.95
C ALA A 166 16.77 9.45 -7.92
N GLY A 167 17.14 8.62 -8.90
CA GLY A 167 18.44 7.94 -8.98
C GLY A 167 18.55 6.65 -8.15
N VAL A 168 17.51 6.26 -7.41
CA VAL A 168 17.45 5.03 -6.59
C VAL A 168 16.25 4.17 -6.98
N SER A 169 15.09 4.76 -7.24
CA SER A 169 13.91 4.03 -7.67
C SER A 169 14.11 3.48 -9.07
N THR A 170 14.23 2.16 -9.18
CA THR A 170 14.28 1.42 -10.45
C THR A 170 12.89 0.88 -10.81
N PRO A 171 12.63 0.49 -12.08
CA PRO A 171 11.43 -0.26 -12.43
C PRO A 171 11.24 -1.51 -11.56
N ALA A 172 12.31 -2.27 -11.32
CA ALA A 172 12.29 -3.47 -10.47
C ALA A 172 11.86 -3.15 -9.03
N PHE A 173 12.33 -2.05 -8.46
CA PHE A 173 11.95 -1.62 -7.11
C PHE A 173 10.46 -1.28 -7.01
N VAL A 174 9.92 -0.59 -8.02
CA VAL A 174 8.49 -0.23 -8.09
C VAL A 174 7.61 -1.46 -8.29
N ILE A 175 8.05 -2.40 -9.15
CA ILE A 175 7.36 -3.68 -9.36
C ILE A 175 7.34 -4.50 -8.06
N ALA A 176 8.47 -4.59 -7.36
CA ALA A 176 8.56 -5.29 -6.09
C ALA A 176 7.64 -4.68 -5.03
N ALA A 177 7.55 -3.33 -4.97
CA ALA A 177 6.62 -2.63 -4.10
C ALA A 177 5.16 -3.04 -4.38
N GLN A 178 4.78 -3.10 -5.66
CA GLN A 178 3.44 -3.54 -6.06
C GLN A 178 3.17 -4.99 -5.67
N GLN A 179 4.13 -5.89 -5.86
CA GLN A 179 4.02 -7.30 -5.50
C GLN A 179 3.88 -7.48 -3.98
N ALA A 180 4.54 -6.63 -3.19
CA ALA A 180 4.39 -6.57 -1.74
C ALA A 180 3.05 -5.96 -1.27
N GLY A 181 2.20 -5.50 -2.20
CA GLY A 181 0.88 -4.97 -1.94
C GLY A 181 0.85 -3.51 -1.50
N ILE A 182 1.95 -2.78 -1.66
CA ILE A 182 2.08 -1.35 -1.36
C ILE A 182 2.13 -0.54 -2.67
N LEU A 183 1.86 0.77 -2.62
CA LEU A 183 1.96 1.61 -3.82
C LEU A 183 3.44 1.86 -4.17
N GLY A 184 3.87 1.35 -5.32
CA GLY A 184 5.19 1.65 -5.88
C GLY A 184 5.24 3.05 -6.50
N SER A 185 6.36 3.77 -6.31
CA SER A 185 6.57 5.10 -6.88
C SER A 185 7.93 5.25 -7.54
N PHE A 186 7.93 5.59 -8.82
CA PHE A 186 9.14 5.83 -9.61
C PHE A 186 9.58 7.30 -9.53
N GLY A 187 10.85 7.55 -9.21
CA GLY A 187 11.41 8.92 -9.12
C GLY A 187 12.05 9.36 -10.44
N ALA A 188 11.36 10.18 -11.23
CA ALA A 188 11.81 10.63 -12.55
C ALA A 188 12.47 12.02 -12.56
N GLY A 189 12.65 12.67 -11.41
CA GLY A 189 13.05 14.09 -11.31
C GLY A 189 14.34 14.52 -12.01
N TYR A 190 15.23 13.58 -12.38
CA TYR A 190 16.48 13.85 -13.11
C TYR A 190 16.54 13.19 -14.50
N LEU A 191 15.47 12.54 -14.94
CA LEU A 191 15.45 11.76 -16.19
C LEU A 191 15.00 12.61 -17.38
N THR A 192 15.38 12.18 -18.58
CA THR A 192 14.77 12.68 -19.82
C THR A 192 13.36 12.13 -19.99
N ALA A 193 12.59 12.69 -20.92
CA ALA A 193 11.28 12.17 -21.29
C ALA A 193 11.35 10.72 -21.82
N GLU A 194 12.37 10.42 -22.63
CA GLU A 194 12.61 9.08 -23.18
C GLU A 194 12.91 8.06 -22.07
N GLN A 195 13.86 8.37 -21.18
CA GLN A 195 14.16 7.51 -20.03
C GLN A 195 12.96 7.32 -19.10
N THR A 196 12.14 8.37 -18.93
CA THR A 196 10.89 8.28 -18.16
C THR A 196 9.89 7.35 -18.84
N LYS A 197 9.75 7.43 -20.17
CA LYS A 197 8.88 6.58 -20.98
C LYS A 197 9.29 5.11 -20.88
N ASP A 198 10.59 4.83 -21.01
CA ASP A 198 11.12 3.46 -20.95
C ASP A 198 10.87 2.82 -19.59
N ALA A 199 11.13 3.56 -18.51
CA ALA A 199 10.86 3.08 -17.15
C ALA A 199 9.37 2.81 -16.91
N ILE A 200 8.50 3.71 -17.37
CA ILE A 200 7.03 3.54 -17.30
C ILE A 200 6.61 2.28 -18.08
N ASN A 201 7.11 2.10 -19.30
CA ASN A 201 6.76 0.96 -20.13
C ASN A 201 7.18 -0.36 -19.47
N GLU A 202 8.35 -0.39 -18.83
CA GLU A 202 8.81 -1.56 -18.08
C GLU A 202 7.87 -1.89 -16.91
N ILE A 203 7.50 -0.91 -16.11
CA ILE A 203 6.58 -1.12 -14.98
C ILE A 203 5.19 -1.53 -15.47
N LYS A 204 4.71 -0.93 -16.58
CA LYS A 204 3.41 -1.22 -17.19
C LYS A 204 3.26 -2.64 -17.74
N LYS A 205 4.36 -3.37 -17.96
CA LYS A 205 4.29 -4.81 -18.25
C LYS A 205 3.66 -5.60 -17.09
N VAL A 206 3.73 -5.08 -15.86
CA VAL A 206 3.21 -5.73 -14.65
C VAL A 206 1.99 -5.00 -14.09
N THR A 207 1.98 -3.67 -14.08
CA THR A 207 0.88 -2.90 -13.48
C THR A 207 0.76 -1.48 -14.03
N SER A 208 -0.47 -0.96 -14.09
CA SER A 208 -0.75 0.48 -14.26
C SER A 208 -0.97 1.22 -12.93
N ASN A 209 -1.03 0.49 -11.81
CA ASN A 209 -1.27 1.05 -10.48
C ASN A 209 0.05 1.38 -9.77
N PHE A 210 0.75 2.40 -10.25
CA PHE A 210 1.94 2.97 -9.63
C PHE A 210 1.97 4.50 -9.79
N ALA A 211 2.86 5.15 -9.04
CA ALA A 211 3.10 6.58 -9.13
C ALA A 211 4.38 6.91 -9.90
N VAL A 212 4.37 8.03 -10.63
CA VAL A 212 5.60 8.67 -11.13
C VAL A 212 5.76 10.02 -10.46
N ASN A 213 6.95 10.30 -9.94
CA ASN A 213 7.29 11.59 -9.33
C ASN A 213 8.15 12.43 -10.26
N VAL A 214 7.83 13.71 -10.35
CA VAL A 214 8.60 14.71 -11.07
C VAL A 214 8.90 15.93 -10.19
N PHE A 215 9.98 16.61 -10.51
CA PHE A 215 10.39 17.85 -9.85
C PHE A 215 9.85 19.04 -10.63
N VAL A 216 9.08 19.89 -9.95
CA VAL A 216 8.62 21.16 -10.52
C VAL A 216 9.82 22.12 -10.56
N PRO A 217 10.14 22.70 -11.73
CA PRO A 217 11.25 23.63 -11.85
C PRO A 217 11.14 24.83 -10.91
N GLU A 218 12.24 25.15 -10.22
CA GLU A 218 12.37 26.39 -9.47
C GLU A 218 12.81 27.54 -10.38
N ALA A 219 12.31 28.74 -10.10
CA ALA A 219 12.65 29.97 -10.83
C ALA A 219 14.01 30.57 -10.43
N THR A 220 14.86 29.82 -9.71
CA THR A 220 16.12 30.33 -9.17
C THR A 220 17.13 30.56 -10.29
N ALA A 221 17.33 31.81 -10.67
CA ALA A 221 18.38 32.20 -11.61
C ALA A 221 19.77 31.99 -10.97
N PHE A 222 20.73 31.57 -11.79
CA PHE A 222 22.14 31.50 -11.43
C PHE A 222 23.00 32.01 -12.59
N THR A 223 24.19 32.54 -12.27
CA THR A 223 25.13 33.07 -13.26
C THR A 223 26.25 32.09 -13.54
N THR A 224 26.92 32.26 -14.69
CA THR A 224 28.15 31.50 -15.01
C THR A 224 29.20 31.69 -13.92
N ALA A 225 29.38 32.91 -13.40
CA ALA A 225 30.33 33.19 -12.33
C ALA A 225 30.03 32.38 -11.05
N GLN A 226 28.76 32.23 -10.66
CA GLN A 226 28.39 31.39 -9.51
C GLN A 226 28.67 29.91 -9.75
N MET A 227 28.51 29.44 -11.00
CA MET A 227 28.86 28.07 -11.36
C MET A 227 30.38 27.85 -11.36
N GLU A 228 31.16 28.81 -11.87
CA GLU A 228 32.62 28.77 -11.87
C GLU A 228 33.18 28.74 -10.44
N GLU A 229 32.70 29.64 -9.57
CA GLU A 229 33.11 29.73 -8.17
C GLU A 229 32.82 28.41 -7.42
N ALA A 230 31.61 27.87 -7.58
CA ALA A 230 31.25 26.58 -7.01
C ALA A 230 32.08 25.43 -7.60
N TYR A 231 32.37 25.46 -8.90
CA TYR A 231 33.20 24.44 -9.54
C TYR A 231 34.63 24.47 -9.00
N THR A 232 35.22 25.67 -8.82
CA THR A 232 36.52 25.84 -8.16
C THR A 232 36.55 25.20 -6.78
N ALA A 233 35.48 25.34 -5.99
CA ALA A 233 35.37 24.70 -4.68
C ALA A 233 35.26 23.17 -4.76
N ILE A 234 34.70 22.62 -5.85
CA ILE A 234 34.56 21.17 -6.07
C ILE A 234 35.86 20.52 -6.60
N ARG A 235 36.69 21.26 -7.35
CA ARG A 235 37.89 20.74 -8.03
C ARG A 235 38.87 19.96 -7.13
N PRO A 236 39.18 20.37 -5.89
CA PRO A 236 40.08 19.60 -5.02
C PRO A 236 39.57 18.18 -4.74
N PHE A 237 38.26 17.98 -4.67
CA PHE A 237 37.65 16.65 -4.46
C PHE A 237 37.67 15.80 -5.74
N GLU A 238 37.42 16.43 -6.89
CA GLU A 238 37.59 15.77 -8.19
C GLU A 238 39.03 15.28 -8.39
N GLN A 239 40.03 16.08 -8.01
CA GLN A 239 41.44 15.69 -8.07
C GLN A 239 41.76 14.48 -7.18
N GLN A 240 41.20 14.40 -5.97
CA GLN A 240 41.37 13.24 -5.08
C GLN A 240 40.80 11.94 -5.69
N LEU A 241 39.80 12.05 -6.57
CA LEU A 241 39.20 10.93 -7.28
C LEU A 241 39.88 10.64 -8.63
N GLY A 242 40.94 11.38 -8.99
CA GLY A 242 41.62 11.24 -10.29
C GLY A 242 40.84 11.82 -11.47
N LEU A 243 39.93 12.78 -11.23
CA LEU A 243 39.10 13.39 -12.27
C LEU A 243 39.73 14.67 -12.83
N GLU A 244 39.93 14.67 -14.14
CA GLU A 244 40.38 15.84 -14.90
C GLU A 244 39.32 16.94 -14.95
N ALA A 245 39.79 18.18 -15.09
CA ALA A 245 38.95 19.35 -15.24
C ALA A 245 38.14 19.27 -16.55
N GLN A 246 36.89 19.70 -16.51
CA GLN A 246 36.03 19.80 -17.67
C GLN A 246 35.35 21.16 -17.73
N PRO A 247 34.84 21.56 -18.92
CA PRO A 247 33.95 22.72 -19.03
C PRO A 247 32.74 22.58 -18.12
N LEU A 248 32.14 23.71 -17.77
CA LEU A 248 30.90 23.72 -16.99
C LEU A 248 29.81 22.90 -17.70
N PRO A 249 29.08 22.04 -16.96
CA PRO A 249 28.04 21.22 -17.54
C PRO A 249 26.82 22.08 -17.92
N ALA A 250 26.14 21.69 -18.99
CA ALA A 250 24.84 22.26 -19.32
C ALA A 250 23.80 21.84 -18.27
N VAL A 251 22.99 22.80 -17.81
CA VAL A 251 21.87 22.53 -16.91
C VAL A 251 20.62 22.27 -17.75
N GLN A 252 20.10 21.06 -17.67
CA GLN A 252 18.93 20.63 -18.46
C GLN A 252 17.73 20.37 -17.55
N GLN A 253 16.54 20.69 -18.05
CA GLN A 253 15.26 20.40 -17.38
C GLN A 253 14.28 19.84 -18.41
N HIS A 254 13.64 18.71 -18.10
CA HIS A 254 12.76 17.99 -19.02
C HIS A 254 11.29 18.01 -18.59
N PHE A 255 10.93 18.89 -17.66
CA PHE A 255 9.64 18.85 -16.96
C PHE A 255 8.42 18.72 -17.89
N HIS A 256 8.26 19.60 -18.88
CA HIS A 256 7.08 19.55 -19.75
C HIS A 256 7.02 18.32 -20.64
N SER A 257 8.13 17.89 -21.22
CA SER A 257 8.15 16.68 -22.05
C SER A 257 7.96 15.41 -21.22
N GLN A 258 8.42 15.39 -19.96
CA GLN A 258 8.11 14.31 -19.03
C GLN A 258 6.61 14.24 -18.70
N LEU A 259 5.95 15.39 -18.49
CA LEU A 259 4.51 15.40 -18.22
C LEU A 259 3.68 14.88 -19.40
N GLU A 260 4.08 15.16 -20.64
CA GLU A 260 3.41 14.56 -21.82
C GLU A 260 3.50 13.04 -21.77
N VAL A 261 4.71 12.50 -21.58
CA VAL A 261 4.94 11.04 -21.50
C VAL A 261 4.12 10.40 -20.38
N ILE A 262 4.07 11.03 -19.19
CA ILE A 262 3.32 10.51 -18.04
C ILE A 262 1.81 10.53 -18.32
N LEU A 263 1.31 11.59 -18.94
CA LEU A 263 -0.10 11.73 -19.30
C LEU A 263 -0.52 10.72 -20.39
N GLU A 264 0.32 10.52 -21.41
CA GLU A 264 0.10 9.49 -22.45
C GLU A 264 0.08 8.07 -21.86
N ALA A 265 0.85 7.85 -20.79
CA ALA A 265 0.97 6.53 -20.18
C ALA A 265 -0.28 6.10 -19.40
N GLN A 266 -1.18 7.02 -19.02
CA GLN A 266 -2.41 6.73 -18.27
C GLN A 266 -2.15 5.86 -17.02
N ILE A 267 -1.16 6.24 -16.22
CA ILE A 267 -0.83 5.59 -14.96
C ILE A 267 -1.76 6.09 -13.85
N SER A 268 -1.86 5.32 -12.75
CA SER A 268 -2.79 5.64 -11.66
C SER A 268 -2.50 6.94 -10.91
N HIS A 269 -1.22 7.28 -10.69
CA HIS A 269 -0.82 8.39 -9.84
C HIS A 269 0.34 9.19 -10.46
N VAL A 270 0.33 10.50 -10.26
CA VAL A 270 1.46 11.39 -10.52
C VAL A 270 1.73 12.22 -9.28
N SER A 271 2.99 12.40 -8.92
CA SER A 271 3.39 13.18 -7.74
C SER A 271 4.38 14.28 -8.07
N PHE A 272 4.28 15.39 -7.35
CA PHE A 272 5.04 16.60 -7.59
C PHE A 272 5.82 17.00 -6.34
N THR A 273 7.09 17.32 -6.54
CA THR A 273 7.99 17.83 -5.50
C THR A 273 8.55 19.19 -5.94
N PHE A 274 8.89 20.07 -4.99
CA PHE A 274 9.43 21.42 -5.21
C PHE A 274 8.44 22.44 -5.77
N GLY A 275 7.16 22.11 -5.83
CA GLY A 275 6.13 23.06 -6.24
C GLY A 275 4.88 22.39 -6.76
N ILE A 276 4.06 23.22 -7.38
CA ILE A 276 2.80 22.86 -8.00
C ILE A 276 2.96 23.04 -9.52
N PRO A 277 2.58 22.05 -10.35
CA PRO A 277 2.63 22.19 -11.80
C PRO A 277 1.66 23.28 -12.29
N PRO A 278 1.91 23.88 -13.48
CA PRO A 278 0.97 24.84 -14.07
C PRO A 278 -0.45 24.28 -14.21
N ALA A 279 -1.48 25.11 -14.01
CA ALA A 279 -2.89 24.71 -13.97
C ALA A 279 -3.34 23.84 -15.17
N LYS A 280 -2.85 24.15 -16.38
CA LYS A 280 -3.13 23.36 -17.59
C LYS A 280 -2.80 21.86 -17.45
N TRP A 281 -1.77 21.53 -16.66
CA TRP A 281 -1.37 20.14 -16.44
C TRP A 281 -2.27 19.46 -15.42
N ILE A 282 -2.63 20.18 -14.36
CA ILE A 282 -3.59 19.71 -13.35
C ILE A 282 -4.91 19.35 -14.01
N GLU A 283 -5.45 20.25 -14.85
CA GLU A 283 -6.69 20.01 -15.59
C GLU A 283 -6.62 18.78 -16.50
N ARG A 284 -5.50 18.59 -17.21
CA ARG A 284 -5.28 17.42 -18.08
C ARG A 284 -5.22 16.11 -17.31
N PHE A 285 -4.51 16.06 -16.18
CA PHE A 285 -4.47 14.85 -15.34
C PHE A 285 -5.83 14.55 -14.70
N LYS A 286 -6.56 15.59 -14.23
CA LYS A 286 -7.94 15.42 -13.72
C LYS A 286 -8.89 14.87 -14.75
N ALA A 287 -8.82 15.36 -15.99
CA ALA A 287 -9.67 14.87 -17.08
C ALA A 287 -9.48 13.37 -17.38
N GLN A 288 -8.32 12.81 -17.03
CA GLN A 288 -8.02 11.38 -17.17
C GLN A 288 -8.29 10.56 -15.90
N GLY A 289 -8.67 11.21 -14.79
CA GLY A 289 -8.83 10.54 -13.49
C GLY A 289 -7.51 10.09 -12.87
N THR A 290 -6.37 10.67 -13.27
CA THR A 290 -5.07 10.41 -12.62
C THR A 290 -5.04 11.09 -11.25
N ILE A 291 -4.70 10.34 -10.20
CA ILE A 291 -4.58 10.87 -8.84
C ILE A 291 -3.30 11.70 -8.75
N MET A 292 -3.43 12.97 -8.38
CA MET A 292 -2.29 13.88 -8.22
C MET A 292 -1.90 14.06 -6.77
N ILE A 293 -0.60 13.96 -6.50
CA ILE A 293 -0.04 14.04 -5.14
C ILE A 293 0.93 15.22 -5.06
N GLY A 294 0.62 16.20 -4.21
CA GLY A 294 1.52 17.32 -3.92
C GLY A 294 2.41 17.05 -2.71
N THR A 295 3.61 17.63 -2.65
CA THR A 295 4.46 17.60 -1.45
C THR A 295 4.37 18.93 -0.70
N ALA A 296 4.25 18.88 0.63
CA ALA A 296 4.25 20.04 1.52
C ALA A 296 5.16 19.81 2.72
N THR A 297 5.92 20.84 3.06
CA THR A 297 6.84 20.92 4.22
C THR A 297 6.39 21.95 5.25
N THR A 298 5.40 22.78 4.89
CA THR A 298 4.73 23.78 5.75
C THR A 298 3.21 23.68 5.61
N VAL A 299 2.49 24.40 6.48
CA VAL A 299 1.02 24.48 6.41
C VAL A 299 0.58 25.25 5.16
N GLU A 300 1.29 26.32 4.82
CA GLU A 300 1.03 27.17 3.67
C GLU A 300 1.17 26.41 2.35
N GLU A 301 2.18 25.53 2.27
CA GLU A 301 2.37 24.65 1.12
C GLU A 301 1.26 23.61 1.00
N ALA A 302 0.75 23.09 2.12
CA ALA A 302 -0.39 22.17 2.10
C ALA A 302 -1.66 22.88 1.60
N ILE A 303 -1.93 24.08 2.11
CA ILE A 303 -3.05 24.92 1.64
C ILE A 303 -2.91 25.22 0.15
N ALA A 304 -1.70 25.54 -0.33
CA ALA A 304 -1.44 25.80 -1.74
C ALA A 304 -1.74 24.57 -2.61
N ASN A 305 -1.31 23.37 -2.18
CA ASN A 305 -1.61 22.12 -2.87
C ASN A 305 -3.12 21.81 -2.90
N GLU A 306 -3.84 22.00 -1.79
CA GLU A 306 -5.30 21.82 -1.75
C GLU A 306 -6.01 22.80 -2.70
N ARG A 307 -5.63 24.08 -2.68
CA ARG A 307 -6.20 25.11 -3.59
C ARG A 307 -5.93 24.83 -5.06
N ALA A 308 -4.75 24.30 -5.38
CA ALA A 308 -4.43 23.85 -6.72
C ALA A 308 -5.22 22.60 -7.13
N GLY A 309 -5.82 21.91 -6.16
CA GLY A 309 -6.69 20.76 -6.37
C GLY A 309 -5.92 19.45 -6.51
N MET A 310 -4.82 19.29 -5.78
CA MET A 310 -4.18 17.99 -5.57
C MET A 310 -5.13 17.04 -4.81
N ASP A 311 -5.15 15.77 -5.18
CA ASP A 311 -6.03 14.76 -4.59
C ASP A 311 -5.48 14.23 -3.26
N MET A 312 -4.15 14.26 -3.08
CA MET A 312 -3.47 13.91 -1.84
C MET A 312 -2.27 14.83 -1.58
N ILE A 313 -1.88 14.96 -0.31
CA ILE A 313 -0.72 15.78 0.09
C ILE A 313 0.25 14.95 0.92
N VAL A 314 1.49 14.81 0.44
CA VAL A 314 2.62 14.32 1.23
C VAL A 314 3.07 15.41 2.19
N VAL A 315 2.85 15.17 3.48
CA VAL A 315 3.35 16.00 4.57
C VAL A 315 4.74 15.49 4.94
N GLN A 316 5.76 16.23 4.50
CA GLN A 316 7.16 15.83 4.63
C GLN A 316 7.81 16.53 5.82
N GLY A 317 7.97 15.82 6.94
CA GLY A 317 8.69 16.35 8.11
C GLY A 317 10.20 16.48 7.88
N ILE A 318 10.86 17.22 8.78
CA ILE A 318 12.31 17.48 8.74
C ILE A 318 13.15 16.18 8.87
N GLU A 319 12.56 15.11 9.39
CA GLU A 319 13.17 13.79 9.56
C GLU A 319 13.40 13.06 8.22
N ALA A 320 12.72 13.49 7.14
CA ALA A 320 12.79 12.82 5.84
C ALA A 320 14.18 12.92 5.19
N GLY A 321 14.61 11.83 4.56
CA GLY A 321 15.81 11.76 3.73
C GLY A 321 15.63 12.41 2.36
N GLY A 322 16.73 12.74 1.71
CA GLY A 322 16.73 13.40 0.40
C GLY A 322 16.30 14.86 0.49
N HIS A 323 15.93 15.44 -0.65
CA HIS A 323 15.57 16.86 -0.73
C HIS A 323 14.39 17.24 0.15
N ARG A 324 14.50 18.42 0.74
CA ARG A 324 13.35 19.14 1.28
C ARG A 324 12.45 19.55 0.12
N GLY A 325 11.18 19.17 0.17
CA GLY A 325 10.18 19.46 -0.86
C GLY A 325 9.76 20.93 -0.93
N THR A 326 10.31 21.77 -0.05
CA THR A 326 9.97 23.17 0.19
C THR A 326 10.02 24.00 -1.08
N PHE A 327 8.98 24.80 -1.31
CA PHE A 327 8.80 25.74 -2.41
C PHE A 327 8.19 27.08 -1.98
N LEU A 328 7.68 27.19 -0.75
CA LEU A 328 7.35 28.45 -0.09
C LEU A 328 8.24 28.67 1.14
N THR A 329 8.29 29.90 1.65
CA THR A 329 9.04 30.20 2.87
C THR A 329 8.30 29.65 4.10
N GLY A 330 9.03 29.09 5.07
CA GLY A 330 8.47 28.67 6.34
C GLY A 330 9.38 27.74 7.14
N GLU A 331 9.03 27.57 8.42
CA GLU A 331 9.76 26.72 9.35
C GLU A 331 9.63 25.24 8.98
N GLN A 332 10.75 24.51 9.00
CA GLN A 332 10.77 23.07 8.74
C GLN A 332 10.52 22.30 10.04
N LEU A 333 9.30 21.82 10.22
CA LEU A 333 8.85 21.19 11.45
C LEU A 333 9.06 19.66 11.48
N PRO A 334 9.18 19.06 12.69
CA PRO A 334 9.07 17.61 12.85
C PRO A 334 7.73 17.07 12.34
N LEU A 335 7.73 15.91 11.70
CA LEU A 335 6.55 15.32 11.03
C LEU A 335 5.33 15.27 11.96
N LYS A 336 5.52 14.86 13.22
CA LYS A 336 4.46 14.79 14.22
C LYS A 336 3.77 16.15 14.45
N GLN A 337 4.54 17.23 14.48
CA GLN A 337 4.01 18.58 14.69
C GLN A 337 3.37 19.10 13.40
N LEU A 338 4.07 18.97 12.28
CA LEU A 338 3.63 19.41 10.97
C LEU A 338 2.29 18.77 10.58
N LEU A 339 2.19 17.44 10.70
CA LEU A 339 0.96 16.70 10.37
C LEU A 339 -0.24 17.22 11.17
N LYS A 340 -0.09 17.44 12.48
CA LYS A 340 -1.16 17.97 13.33
C LYS A 340 -1.60 19.36 12.92
N GLN A 341 -0.68 20.21 12.47
CA GLN A 341 -1.01 21.57 12.01
C GLN A 341 -1.72 21.53 10.65
N VAL A 342 -1.18 20.76 9.69
CA VAL A 342 -1.77 20.60 8.35
C VAL A 342 -3.20 20.03 8.43
N GLN A 343 -3.44 19.03 9.29
CA GLN A 343 -4.77 18.44 9.50
C GLN A 343 -5.85 19.43 9.94
N ARG A 344 -5.47 20.57 10.53
CA ARG A 344 -6.41 21.63 10.92
C ARG A 344 -6.67 22.63 9.81
N ALA A 345 -5.80 22.65 8.79
CA ALA A 345 -5.78 23.66 7.75
C ALA A 345 -6.36 23.17 6.42
N VAL A 346 -6.31 21.86 6.14
CA VAL A 346 -6.79 21.26 4.89
C VAL A 346 -7.67 20.04 5.15
N THR A 347 -8.52 19.73 4.18
CA THR A 347 -9.40 18.57 4.13
C THR A 347 -8.87 17.46 3.22
N THR A 348 -7.96 17.79 2.30
CA THR A 348 -7.30 16.83 1.39
C THR A 348 -6.64 15.68 2.17
N PRO A 349 -6.79 14.41 1.73
CA PRO A 349 -6.10 13.26 2.31
C PRO A 349 -4.59 13.45 2.45
N LEU A 350 -4.06 13.12 3.63
CA LEU A 350 -2.65 13.34 3.97
C LEU A 350 -1.85 12.05 3.98
N ILE A 351 -0.64 12.13 3.43
CA ILE A 351 0.37 11.07 3.44
C ILE A 351 1.51 11.52 4.35
N ALA A 352 1.77 10.81 5.44
CA ALA A 352 2.85 11.17 6.36
C ALA A 352 4.21 10.67 5.83
N ALA A 353 5.23 11.54 5.76
CA ALA A 353 6.56 11.18 5.26
C ALA A 353 7.69 11.77 6.12
N GLY A 354 8.63 10.93 6.53
CA GLY A 354 9.82 11.32 7.31
C GLY A 354 9.99 10.52 8.60
N GLY A 355 11.15 9.89 8.79
CA GLY A 355 11.46 9.09 9.99
C GLY A 355 10.63 7.80 10.17
N ILE A 356 9.75 7.46 9.23
CA ILE A 356 8.92 6.25 9.30
C ILE A 356 9.76 5.05 8.87
N ALA A 357 10.07 4.16 9.81
CA ALA A 357 10.97 3.02 9.58
C ALA A 357 10.54 1.73 10.29
N THR A 358 9.48 1.77 11.10
CA THR A 358 9.01 0.61 11.88
C THR A 358 7.49 0.51 11.83
N LYS A 359 6.97 -0.69 12.12
CA LYS A 359 5.55 -0.96 12.31
C LYS A 359 4.87 0.00 13.29
N ALA A 360 5.58 0.35 14.38
CA ALA A 360 5.08 1.27 15.38
C ALA A 360 4.92 2.70 14.81
N HIS A 361 5.87 3.17 13.99
CA HIS A 361 5.76 4.47 13.32
C HIS A 361 4.57 4.50 12.34
N ILE A 362 4.41 3.44 11.53
CA ILE A 362 3.30 3.31 10.58
C ILE A 362 1.97 3.35 11.33
N ALA A 363 1.79 2.49 12.34
CA ALA A 363 0.57 2.44 13.13
C ALA A 363 0.27 3.77 13.82
N TYR A 364 1.30 4.47 14.32
CA TYR A 364 1.17 5.77 14.94
C TYR A 364 0.59 6.81 13.97
N TYR A 365 1.19 6.99 12.79
CA TYR A 365 0.74 8.04 11.86
C TYR A 365 -0.63 7.77 11.25
N LEU A 366 -0.96 6.50 10.96
CA LEU A 366 -2.31 6.13 10.53
C LEU A 366 -3.35 6.38 11.64
N ALA A 367 -3.04 6.04 12.90
CA ALA A 367 -3.93 6.33 14.03
C ALA A 367 -4.07 7.82 14.32
N LYS A 368 -3.10 8.65 13.90
CA LYS A 368 -3.17 10.11 13.99
C LYS A 368 -3.85 10.77 12.80
N GLY A 369 -4.44 10.01 11.89
CA GLY A 369 -5.27 10.54 10.80
C GLY A 369 -4.52 10.79 9.50
N ALA A 370 -3.33 10.23 9.31
CA ALA A 370 -2.77 10.10 7.97
C ALA A 370 -3.53 8.98 7.22
N THR A 371 -3.88 9.23 5.95
CA THR A 371 -4.52 8.23 5.08
C THR A 371 -3.52 7.15 4.66
N ALA A 372 -2.26 7.55 4.46
CA ALA A 372 -1.16 6.66 4.14
C ALA A 372 0.15 7.18 4.75
N VAL A 373 1.19 6.35 4.67
CA VAL A 373 2.56 6.68 5.03
C VAL A 373 3.47 6.45 3.83
N GLN A 374 4.47 7.31 3.66
CA GLN A 374 5.45 7.20 2.59
C GLN A 374 6.83 6.87 3.15
N LEU A 375 7.37 5.73 2.73
CA LEU A 375 8.62 5.14 3.24
C LEU A 375 9.72 5.25 2.17
N GLY A 376 10.76 6.03 2.47
CA GLY A 376 11.97 6.11 1.64
C GLY A 376 13.10 5.28 2.22
N THR A 377 13.79 5.85 3.22
CA THR A 377 15.00 5.28 3.82
C THR A 377 14.84 3.86 4.35
N ALA A 378 13.67 3.50 4.89
CA ALA A 378 13.39 2.16 5.39
C ALA A 378 13.49 1.06 4.32
N LEU A 379 13.27 1.43 3.04
CA LEU A 379 13.30 0.53 1.89
C LEU A 379 14.59 0.67 1.07
N LEU A 380 15.50 1.57 1.46
CA LEU A 380 16.67 1.95 0.67
C LEU A 380 17.68 0.82 0.50
N ALA A 381 17.83 -0.02 1.53
CA ALA A 381 18.70 -1.20 1.51
C ALA A 381 18.03 -2.45 0.92
N ALA A 382 16.83 -2.33 0.34
CA ALA A 382 16.21 -3.44 -0.35
C ALA A 382 17.08 -3.95 -1.51
N ASN A 383 16.98 -5.23 -1.85
CA ASN A 383 17.72 -5.82 -2.99
C ASN A 383 17.39 -5.11 -4.31
N GLU A 384 16.12 -4.76 -4.51
CA GLU A 384 15.59 -4.18 -5.75
C GLU A 384 15.87 -2.66 -5.87
N SER A 385 16.24 -2.01 -4.75
CA SER A 385 16.66 -0.60 -4.71
C SER A 385 17.92 -0.38 -5.56
N GLY A 386 17.91 0.68 -6.36
CA GLY A 386 19.04 1.12 -7.18
C GLY A 386 20.10 1.93 -6.44
N ALA A 387 20.05 2.03 -5.11
CA ALA A 387 21.13 2.62 -4.34
C ALA A 387 22.44 1.82 -4.54
N SER A 388 23.58 2.52 -4.65
CA SER A 388 24.90 1.88 -4.77
C SER A 388 25.23 1.06 -3.52
N ASP A 389 26.04 0.01 -3.67
CA ASP A 389 26.44 -0.87 -2.57
C ASP A 389 27.04 -0.09 -1.39
N ILE A 390 27.97 0.83 -1.66
CA ILE A 390 28.55 1.70 -0.61
C ILE A 390 27.51 2.54 0.14
N HIS A 391 26.41 2.93 -0.51
CA HIS A 391 25.31 3.67 0.14
C HIS A 391 24.47 2.74 1.02
N LYS A 392 24.16 1.53 0.56
CA LYS A 392 23.46 0.52 1.36
C LYS A 392 24.29 0.11 2.58
N GLU A 393 25.58 -0.17 2.39
CA GLU A 393 26.52 -0.51 3.47
C GLU A 393 26.64 0.63 4.49
N SER A 394 26.84 1.87 4.03
CA SER A 394 26.95 3.03 4.92
C SER A 394 25.64 3.30 5.67
N LEU A 395 24.48 3.04 5.06
CA LEU A 395 23.19 3.14 5.74
C LEU A 395 23.07 2.11 6.87
N LEU A 396 23.41 0.86 6.60
CA LEU A 396 23.31 -0.24 7.58
C LEU A 396 24.32 -0.09 8.72
N ALA A 397 25.47 0.55 8.46
CA ALA A 397 26.47 0.87 9.47
C ALA A 397 26.19 2.17 10.24
N SER A 398 25.22 2.99 9.79
CA SER A 398 24.92 4.28 10.39
C SER A 398 24.30 4.17 11.79
N LYS A 399 24.45 5.24 12.57
CA LYS A 399 23.90 5.40 13.91
C LYS A 399 22.88 6.53 13.95
N GLU A 400 22.10 6.56 15.03
CA GLU A 400 21.26 7.71 15.32
C GLU A 400 22.11 8.99 15.40
N GLY A 401 21.69 10.04 14.69
CA GLY A 401 22.42 11.32 14.65
C GLY A 401 23.39 11.49 13.48
N ASP A 402 23.68 10.44 12.69
CA ASP A 402 24.67 10.51 11.60
C ASP A 402 24.20 11.28 10.35
N THR A 403 22.95 11.77 10.33
CA THR A 403 22.42 12.52 9.17
C THR A 403 22.50 14.03 9.37
N VAL A 404 22.85 14.74 8.29
CA VAL A 404 22.92 16.21 8.24
C VAL A 404 22.01 16.75 7.15
N LEU A 405 21.57 18.00 7.32
CA LEU A 405 20.99 18.79 6.23
C LEU A 405 22.12 19.50 5.49
N THR A 406 22.16 19.38 4.17
CA THR A 406 23.21 19.95 3.34
C THR A 406 22.68 20.43 1.99
N ARG A 407 23.32 21.45 1.42
CA ARG A 407 23.12 21.89 0.03
C ARG A 407 24.25 21.44 -0.90
N ALA A 408 25.31 20.85 -0.36
CA ALA A 408 26.59 20.63 -1.04
C ALA A 408 26.47 19.88 -2.38
N PHE A 409 25.59 18.89 -2.45
CA PHE A 409 25.44 18.06 -3.65
C PHE A 409 24.49 18.60 -4.71
N SER A 410 23.61 19.56 -4.40
CA SER A 410 22.55 19.93 -5.35
C SER A 410 22.17 21.38 -5.38
N GLY A 411 22.60 22.17 -4.41
CA GLY A 411 22.22 23.58 -4.26
C GLY A 411 20.91 23.75 -3.50
N LYS A 412 20.10 22.69 -3.36
CA LYS A 412 18.89 22.63 -2.54
C LYS A 412 19.14 21.79 -1.29
N THR A 413 18.51 22.18 -0.18
CA THR A 413 18.64 21.49 1.11
C THR A 413 18.12 20.06 0.99
N ALA A 414 18.95 19.10 1.39
CA ALA A 414 18.64 17.68 1.42
C ALA A 414 19.24 17.01 2.66
N ARG A 415 18.63 15.93 3.16
CA ARG A 415 19.13 15.14 4.28
C ARG A 415 19.83 13.87 3.80
N GLY A 416 21.06 13.67 4.27
CA GLY A 416 21.85 12.47 4.01
C GLY A 416 22.81 12.16 5.14
N LEU A 417 23.46 11.00 5.07
CA LEU A 417 24.58 10.65 5.96
C LEU A 417 25.69 11.68 5.80
N ALA A 418 26.23 12.14 6.93
CA ALA A 418 27.40 13.00 6.95
C ALA A 418 28.60 12.26 6.35
N ASN A 419 29.36 12.98 5.53
CA ASN A 419 30.64 12.53 5.00
C ASN A 419 31.61 13.71 4.83
N THR A 420 32.83 13.39 4.39
CA THR A 420 33.89 14.38 4.14
C THR A 420 33.41 15.54 3.28
N PHE A 421 32.71 15.26 2.17
CA PHE A 421 32.20 16.31 1.29
C PHE A 421 31.22 17.24 1.99
N THR A 422 30.22 16.68 2.69
CA THR A 422 29.22 17.51 3.41
C THR A 422 29.84 18.37 4.49
N THR A 423 30.91 17.90 5.14
CA THR A 423 31.61 18.60 6.21
C THR A 423 32.48 19.72 5.66
N GLN A 424 33.25 19.45 4.61
CA GLN A 424 34.17 20.44 4.05
C GLN A 424 33.45 21.52 3.21
N MET A 425 32.26 21.24 2.70
CA MET A 425 31.47 22.19 1.93
C MET A 425 30.59 23.14 2.76
N THR A 426 30.63 23.08 4.11
CA THR A 426 29.73 23.91 4.95
C THR A 426 29.92 25.41 4.77
N THR A 427 31.15 25.85 4.47
CA THR A 427 31.51 27.26 4.25
C THR A 427 31.94 27.54 2.81
N ALA A 428 31.87 26.54 1.93
CA ALA A 428 32.30 26.67 0.55
C ALA A 428 31.20 27.33 -0.32
N PRO A 429 31.57 28.00 -1.42
CA PRO A 429 30.62 28.44 -2.42
C PRO A 429 29.82 27.26 -2.99
N ILE A 430 28.49 27.41 -3.01
CA ILE A 430 27.54 26.41 -3.52
C ILE A 430 26.65 27.08 -4.55
N ALA A 431 26.63 26.55 -5.78
CA ALA A 431 25.74 27.05 -6.82
C ALA A 431 24.26 26.79 -6.46
N PRO A 432 23.33 27.65 -6.91
CA PRO A 432 21.90 27.41 -6.73
C PRO A 432 21.42 26.10 -7.37
N TYR A 433 20.29 25.58 -6.90
CA TYR A 433 19.66 24.42 -7.52
C TYR A 433 19.07 24.78 -8.89
N PRO A 434 19.20 23.92 -9.92
CA PRO A 434 19.86 22.61 -9.91
C PRO A 434 21.33 22.63 -10.38
N ALA A 435 21.96 23.78 -10.61
CA ALA A 435 23.30 23.86 -11.19
C ALA A 435 24.35 23.04 -10.41
N GLN A 436 24.34 23.12 -9.08
CA GLN A 436 25.25 22.35 -8.23
C GLN A 436 25.06 20.82 -8.38
N HIS A 437 23.85 20.35 -8.69
CA HIS A 437 23.60 18.92 -8.93
C HIS A 437 24.41 18.40 -10.10
N PHE A 438 24.46 19.17 -11.19
CA PHE A 438 25.23 18.85 -12.40
C PHE A 438 26.73 18.95 -12.14
N LEU A 439 27.18 19.99 -11.43
CA LEU A 439 28.61 20.19 -11.09
C LEU A 439 29.20 19.03 -10.28
N THR A 440 28.41 18.44 -9.38
CA THR A 440 28.88 17.37 -8.49
C THR A 440 28.58 15.96 -9.01
N ALA A 441 27.90 15.81 -10.16
CA ALA A 441 27.45 14.51 -10.65
C ALA A 441 28.60 13.54 -10.96
N ARG A 442 29.66 14.01 -11.65
CA ARG A 442 30.84 13.20 -12.00
C ARG A 442 31.57 12.71 -10.76
N MET A 443 31.82 13.62 -9.80
CA MET A 443 32.44 13.31 -8.52
C MET A 443 31.67 12.22 -7.76
N ARG A 444 30.35 12.38 -7.61
CA ARG A 444 29.51 11.38 -6.93
C ARG A 444 29.58 10.01 -7.60
N SER A 445 29.47 9.97 -8.92
CA SER A 445 29.50 8.72 -9.69
C SER A 445 30.87 8.03 -9.58
N ALA A 446 31.97 8.78 -9.69
CA ALA A 446 33.32 8.25 -9.54
C ALA A 446 33.57 7.72 -8.12
N SER A 447 33.15 8.47 -7.09
CA SER A 447 33.27 8.04 -5.69
C SER A 447 32.52 6.74 -5.43
N ALA A 448 31.30 6.60 -5.96
CA ALA A 448 30.52 5.36 -5.83
C ALA A 448 31.20 4.18 -6.53
N LYS A 449 31.73 4.37 -7.75
CA LYS A 449 32.47 3.32 -8.49
C LYS A 449 33.77 2.89 -7.80
N GLN A 450 34.42 3.80 -7.08
CA GLN A 450 35.61 3.51 -6.27
C GLN A 450 35.27 2.96 -4.88
N HIS A 451 33.98 2.67 -4.60
CA HIS A 451 33.49 2.24 -3.28
C HIS A 451 33.89 3.19 -2.14
N ASN A 452 33.99 4.49 -2.45
CA ASN A 452 34.43 5.54 -1.55
C ASN A 452 33.21 6.31 -1.00
N PRO A 453 32.90 6.25 0.30
CA PRO A 453 31.72 6.91 0.88
C PRO A 453 31.86 8.43 1.00
N ASN A 454 33.07 8.97 0.84
CA ASN A 454 33.39 10.36 1.20
C ASN A 454 32.73 11.43 0.32
N PHE A 455 32.36 11.09 -0.92
CA PHE A 455 31.83 12.05 -1.90
C PHE A 455 30.54 11.59 -2.58
N VAL A 456 29.86 10.58 -2.04
CA VAL A 456 28.56 10.09 -2.53
C VAL A 456 27.41 10.84 -1.84
N SER A 457 26.34 11.16 -2.57
CA SER A 457 25.12 11.71 -1.97
C SER A 457 24.30 10.60 -1.30
N MET A 458 24.65 10.26 -0.07
CA MET A 458 24.02 9.17 0.69
C MET A 458 22.74 9.66 1.38
N TRP A 459 21.69 9.91 0.60
CA TRP A 459 20.40 10.37 1.13
C TRP A 459 19.80 9.37 2.12
N SER A 460 19.41 9.87 3.29
CA SER A 460 18.92 9.06 4.40
C SER A 460 18.15 9.93 5.39
N GLY A 461 17.02 9.44 5.88
CA GLY A 461 16.26 10.07 6.96
C GLY A 461 16.91 9.81 8.32
N THR A 462 16.44 10.50 9.36
CA THR A 462 17.04 10.41 10.71
C THR A 462 17.05 9.00 11.30
N ASN A 463 16.11 8.16 10.88
CA ASN A 463 15.96 6.78 11.33
C ASN A 463 16.58 5.75 10.36
N GLY A 464 17.59 6.16 9.57
CA GLY A 464 18.26 5.28 8.62
C GLY A 464 18.97 4.07 9.26
N HIS A 465 19.46 4.23 10.48
CA HIS A 465 20.07 3.17 11.28
C HIS A 465 19.11 2.01 11.64
N LEU A 466 17.79 2.17 11.41
CA LEU A 466 16.79 1.12 11.60
C LEU A 466 16.52 0.31 10.32
N ALA A 467 17.13 0.68 9.19
CA ALA A 467 16.95 -0.01 7.92
C ALA A 467 17.50 -1.44 7.99
N LYS A 468 16.92 -2.33 7.18
CA LYS A 468 17.35 -3.72 7.05
C LYS A 468 17.64 -4.02 5.58
N ALA A 469 18.64 -4.86 5.34
CA ALA A 469 18.94 -5.40 4.02
C ALA A 469 18.18 -6.72 3.84
N ASP A 470 17.26 -6.74 2.89
CA ASP A 470 16.52 -7.92 2.46
C ASP A 470 15.83 -7.62 1.10
N SER A 471 15.08 -8.57 0.55
CA SER A 471 14.06 -8.27 -0.46
C SER A 471 13.06 -7.24 0.05
N LEU A 472 12.51 -6.42 -0.85
CA LEU A 472 11.45 -5.46 -0.49
C LEU A 472 10.29 -6.16 0.21
N GLN A 473 9.89 -7.33 -0.29
CA GLN A 473 8.81 -8.14 0.30
C GLN A 473 9.07 -8.45 1.79
N ALA A 474 10.26 -8.95 2.12
CA ALA A 474 10.61 -9.30 3.49
C ALA A 474 10.68 -8.06 4.41
N ILE A 475 11.18 -6.93 3.89
CA ILE A 475 11.16 -5.67 4.64
C ILE A 475 9.72 -5.26 4.95
N ILE A 476 8.83 -5.27 3.96
CA ILE A 476 7.41 -4.94 4.14
C ILE A 476 6.70 -5.91 5.09
N ASP A 477 6.98 -7.21 5.02
CA ASP A 477 6.39 -8.19 5.94
C ASP A 477 6.83 -7.99 7.40
N SER A 478 7.97 -7.33 7.61
CA SER A 478 8.45 -6.95 8.94
C SER A 478 7.83 -5.65 9.49
N LEU A 479 7.15 -4.87 8.64
CA LEU A 479 6.51 -3.59 8.95
C LEU A 479 5.00 -3.75 9.19
#